data_AF-A0A1N6K0T8-F1
#
_entry.id   AF-A0A1N6K0T8-F1
#
_cell.length_a   1.000
_cell.length_b   1.000
_cell.length_c   1.000
_cell.angle_alpha   90.00
_cell.angle_beta   90.00
_cell.angle_gamma   90.00
#
_symmetry.space_group_name_H-M   'P 1'
#
loop_
_entity.id
_entity.type
_entity.pdbx_description
1 polymer ?
#
loop_
_entity_poly.entity_id
_entity_poly.type
_entity_poly.pdbx_seq_one_letter_code
_entity_poly.pdbx_strand_id
1 'polypeptide(L)'
;MSQPLIWIALRRWKSSWREGEVNADTMQSAMSEDLRSGLPLAREPVPLFYGLLPMGIGTGDCEGLVSYLCRLALAHCVSVDDLVNMGLARYSANDFKIWRHFSTWMKDRAVDVFAKQRTLALRDALVGATGIQAVGRLSLASLDGVIDLAGMSSLRLRHCPLCYGAAEFAQLHRPLLWDLKAVSCCPVHAVRLVDSECGRETPQRRPRWHRVHMPGVCTECGSIAYACRAVSHVGASLAEQWVARQSAMLIAAVSDGENFDAPLAPERIRGLATQIGDGFPFRAAAVCGFNKARLYDWIHGVRLIKYAPLLALCAACGINVVDVLRGPAQCSEGADFRYKPHARRTRITSLDELREKIDSALAVLQDPSVAAVAAYIGCDRSTISKRLPEEAAMLTARWRSARSINTAARILEAQASIESVAQNLKNAGKSVTLRNVWLESGICVSRGSRFEEPFRREQDAQND
;
A
#
# COMPACT_ATOMS: atom_id res chain seq x y z
N MET A 1 40.29 -23.38 6.32
CA MET A 1 40.45 -24.72 6.93
C MET A 1 40.29 -24.50 8.43
N SER A 2 39.33 -25.04 9.17
CA SER A 2 38.60 -26.32 9.08
C SER A 2 37.39 -26.24 10.01
N GLN A 3 36.21 -26.67 9.54
CA GLN A 3 35.13 -27.16 10.40
C GLN A 3 35.62 -28.46 11.10
N PRO A 4 35.22 -28.79 12.36
CA PRO A 4 33.90 -29.43 12.59
C PRO A 4 33.32 -29.32 14.03
N LEU A 5 32.08 -28.84 14.18
CA LEU A 5 31.28 -29.05 15.41
C LEU A 5 29.91 -29.71 15.14
N ILE A 6 29.51 -29.85 13.87
CA ILE A 6 28.17 -30.36 13.50
C ILE A 6 28.09 -31.90 13.52
N TRP A 7 29.22 -32.61 13.46
CA TRP A 7 29.22 -34.09 13.42
C TRP A 7 29.09 -34.78 14.78
N ILE A 8 29.28 -34.07 15.90
CA ILE A 8 29.24 -34.68 17.24
C ILE A 8 27.79 -34.84 17.75
N ALA A 9 26.86 -33.98 17.31
CA ALA A 9 25.46 -34.04 17.73
C ALA A 9 24.70 -35.23 17.12
N LEU A 10 25.02 -35.63 15.88
CA LEU A 10 24.32 -36.73 15.18
C LEU A 10 24.72 -38.14 15.67
N ARG A 11 25.86 -38.30 16.36
CA ARG A 11 26.26 -39.61 16.92
C ARG A 11 25.56 -39.96 18.23
N ARG A 12 25.05 -38.98 18.99
CA ARG A 12 24.34 -39.23 20.27
C ARG A 12 22.89 -39.66 20.11
N TRP A 13 22.27 -39.45 18.94
CA TRP A 13 20.88 -39.83 18.70
C TRP A 13 20.72 -41.30 18.27
N LYS A 14 21.79 -41.92 17.74
CA LYS A 14 21.77 -43.31 17.23
C LYS A 14 21.87 -44.40 18.31
N SER A 15 22.12 -44.06 19.57
CA SER A 15 22.37 -45.04 20.64
C SER A 15 21.17 -45.35 21.55
N SER A 16 19.97 -44.85 21.23
CA SER A 16 18.75 -45.05 22.05
C SER A 16 17.73 -46.02 21.43
N TRP A 17 17.97 -46.54 20.23
CA TRP A 17 17.12 -47.60 19.67
C TRP A 17 17.65 -48.96 20.13
N ARG A 18 17.11 -49.46 21.24
CA ARG A 18 17.28 -50.86 21.66
C ARG A 18 16.33 -51.73 20.86
N GLU A 19 16.86 -52.81 20.32
CA GLU A 19 16.16 -53.91 19.66
C GLU A 19 15.15 -54.54 20.64
N GLY A 20 13.88 -54.48 20.28
CA GLY A 20 12.84 -55.35 20.80
C GLY A 20 12.36 -56.21 19.65
N GLU A 21 12.52 -57.53 19.77
CA GLU A 21 12.06 -58.52 18.80
C GLU A 21 10.55 -58.39 18.57
N VAL A 22 10.17 -58.00 17.35
CA VAL A 22 8.78 -58.07 16.90
C VAL A 22 8.70 -59.24 15.93
N ASN A 23 8.04 -60.30 16.38
CA ASN A 23 7.85 -61.55 15.67
C ASN A 23 7.04 -61.32 14.37
N ALA A 24 7.48 -61.92 13.26
CA ALA A 24 6.96 -61.66 11.91
C ALA A 24 5.47 -62.05 11.74
N ASP A 25 4.96 -62.93 12.60
CA ASP A 25 3.58 -63.42 12.54
C ASP A 25 2.54 -62.42 13.08
N THR A 26 2.96 -61.41 13.86
CA THR A 26 2.04 -60.41 14.43
C THR A 26 1.73 -59.26 13.45
N MET A 27 2.54 -59.06 12.41
CA MET A 27 2.32 -57.98 11.42
C MET A 27 1.25 -58.32 10.37
N GLN A 28 0.91 -59.60 10.15
CA GLN A 28 -0.07 -59.98 9.13
C GLN A 28 -1.53 -59.79 9.56
N SER A 29 -1.81 -59.61 10.86
CA SER A 29 -3.18 -59.46 11.36
C SER A 29 -3.69 -58.00 11.40
N ALA A 30 -2.86 -57.01 11.05
CA ALA A 30 -3.21 -55.58 11.13
C ALA A 30 -3.24 -54.86 9.76
N MET A 31 -3.39 -55.61 8.67
CA MET A 31 -3.68 -55.01 7.35
C MET A 31 -5.20 -54.92 7.18
N SER A 32 -5.71 -53.68 7.19
CA SER A 32 -7.11 -53.36 6.94
C SER A 32 -7.58 -53.89 5.58
N GLU A 33 -8.89 -54.22 5.48
CA GLU A 33 -9.56 -54.72 4.28
C GLU A 33 -9.42 -53.79 3.05
N ASP A 34 -9.03 -52.52 3.26
CA ASP A 34 -8.85 -51.51 2.21
C ASP A 34 -7.74 -51.84 1.20
N LEU A 35 -6.75 -52.67 1.57
CA LEU A 35 -5.68 -53.11 0.68
C LEU A 35 -6.14 -54.13 -0.37
N ARG A 36 -7.34 -54.71 -0.24
CA ARG A 36 -7.90 -55.67 -1.21
C ARG A 36 -8.73 -55.02 -2.31
N SER A 37 -9.18 -53.78 -2.13
CA SER A 37 -9.91 -53.04 -3.16
C SER A 37 -8.91 -52.17 -3.92
N GLY A 38 -8.58 -52.50 -5.17
CA GLY A 38 -7.67 -51.75 -6.04
C GLY A 38 -8.18 -50.35 -6.45
N LEU A 39 -8.95 -49.67 -5.60
CA LEU A 39 -9.34 -48.29 -5.77
C LEU A 39 -8.20 -47.41 -5.25
N PRO A 40 -7.68 -46.46 -6.06
CA PRO A 40 -6.70 -45.52 -5.56
C PRO A 40 -7.37 -44.69 -4.46
N LEU A 41 -6.94 -44.90 -3.20
CA LEU A 41 -7.15 -43.94 -2.13
C LEU A 41 -6.71 -42.60 -2.69
N ALA A 42 -7.65 -41.66 -2.82
CA ALA A 42 -7.35 -40.29 -3.23
C ALA A 42 -6.31 -39.76 -2.24
N ARG A 43 -5.02 -39.81 -2.62
CA ARG A 43 -3.95 -39.33 -1.77
C ARG A 43 -4.21 -37.86 -1.55
N GLU A 44 -4.45 -37.48 -0.30
CA GLU A 44 -4.43 -36.08 0.08
C GLU A 44 -3.15 -35.45 -0.48
N PRO A 45 -3.24 -34.25 -1.10
CA PRO A 45 -2.08 -33.65 -1.73
C PRO A 45 -0.99 -33.44 -0.67
N VAL A 46 0.11 -34.17 -0.80
CA VAL A 46 1.25 -34.07 0.11
C VAL A 46 1.84 -32.66 -0.02
N PRO A 47 2.00 -31.91 1.09
CA PRO A 47 2.62 -30.59 1.04
C PRO A 47 4.01 -30.67 0.41
N LEU A 48 4.34 -29.72 -0.45
CA LEU A 48 5.64 -29.67 -1.12
C LEU A 48 6.79 -29.43 -0.11
N PHE A 49 6.52 -28.58 0.88
CA PHE A 49 7.48 -28.20 1.90
C PHE A 49 7.07 -28.77 3.24
N TYR A 50 8.03 -29.33 3.98
CA TYR A 50 7.82 -29.43 5.42
C TYR A 50 7.67 -28.01 5.98
N GLY A 51 6.63 -27.82 6.79
CA GLY A 51 6.30 -26.51 7.32
C GLY A 51 7.01 -26.25 8.65
N LEU A 52 7.20 -24.96 8.95
CA LEU A 52 7.56 -24.49 10.28
C LEU A 52 6.31 -24.04 11.02
N LEU A 53 6.25 -24.25 12.33
CA LEU A 53 5.22 -23.60 13.14
C LEU A 53 5.51 -22.09 13.22
N PRO A 54 4.52 -21.22 12.94
CA PRO A 54 4.68 -19.79 13.14
C PRO A 54 4.90 -19.44 14.59
N MET A 55 5.65 -18.36 14.85
CA MET A 55 5.95 -17.90 16.21
C MET A 55 4.97 -16.83 16.69
N GLY A 56 4.68 -16.84 17.99
CA GLY A 56 3.98 -15.75 18.68
C GLY A 56 2.49 -15.59 18.33
N ILE A 57 1.84 -16.59 17.72
CA ILE A 57 0.38 -16.55 17.45
C ILE A 57 -0.40 -16.26 18.74
N GLY A 58 -1.40 -15.39 18.64
CA GLY A 58 -2.21 -14.97 19.79
C GLY A 58 -1.51 -13.95 20.69
N THR A 59 -0.31 -13.48 20.31
CA THR A 59 0.47 -12.52 21.09
C THR A 59 0.86 -11.31 20.23
N GLY A 60 1.28 -10.23 20.90
CA GLY A 60 1.85 -9.06 20.22
C GLY A 60 3.19 -9.31 19.51
N ASP A 61 3.84 -10.45 19.79
CA ASP A 61 5.09 -10.88 19.17
C ASP A 61 4.83 -11.75 17.92
N CYS A 62 3.57 -11.90 17.48
CA CYS A 62 3.21 -12.72 16.32
C CYS A 62 4.07 -12.41 15.09
N GLU A 63 4.64 -13.47 14.53
CA GLU A 63 5.49 -13.44 13.36
C GLU A 63 4.78 -12.91 12.12
N GLY A 64 5.47 -12.12 11.30
CA GLY A 64 4.95 -11.70 9.99
C GLY A 64 5.27 -12.68 8.85
N LEU A 65 4.43 -12.69 7.80
CA LEU A 65 4.62 -13.55 6.60
C LEU A 65 6.03 -13.49 6.00
N VAL A 66 6.65 -12.31 5.95
CA VAL A 66 8.00 -12.15 5.40
C VAL A 66 9.06 -12.81 6.28
N SER A 67 8.89 -12.75 7.61
CA SER A 67 9.74 -13.46 8.56
C SER A 67 9.65 -14.97 8.36
N TYR A 68 8.41 -15.46 8.29
CA TYR A 68 8.12 -16.88 8.08
C TYR A 68 8.74 -17.40 6.78
N LEU A 69 8.58 -16.66 5.68
CA LEU A 69 9.17 -16.98 4.38
C LEU A 69 10.70 -17.09 4.46
N CYS A 70 11.35 -16.14 5.14
CA CYS A 70 12.81 -16.15 5.35
C CYS A 70 13.26 -17.38 6.15
N ARG A 71 12.57 -17.69 7.25
CA ARG A 71 12.87 -18.85 8.08
C ARG A 71 12.64 -20.16 7.35
N LEU A 72 11.55 -20.25 6.58
CA LEU A 72 11.24 -21.41 5.76
C LEU A 72 12.34 -21.64 4.71
N ALA A 73 12.79 -20.59 4.01
CA ALA A 73 13.88 -20.71 3.03
C ALA A 73 15.16 -21.22 3.68
N LEU A 74 15.53 -20.68 4.85
CA LEU A 74 16.69 -21.14 5.62
C LEU A 74 16.56 -22.62 6.01
N ALA A 75 15.40 -23.04 6.50
CA ALA A 75 15.13 -24.41 6.90
C ALA A 75 15.24 -25.39 5.72
N HIS A 76 14.81 -24.95 4.53
CA HIS A 76 14.96 -25.69 3.28
C HIS A 76 16.35 -25.55 2.62
N CYS A 77 17.28 -24.82 3.24
CA CYS A 77 18.63 -24.59 2.74
C CYS A 77 18.68 -23.98 1.33
N VAL A 78 17.70 -23.14 0.99
CA VAL A 78 17.59 -22.42 -0.29
C VAL A 78 17.55 -20.92 -0.08
N SER A 79 17.81 -20.14 -1.12
CA SER A 79 17.56 -18.70 -1.04
C SER A 79 16.06 -18.40 -1.02
N VAL A 80 15.66 -17.24 -0.50
CA VAL A 80 14.25 -16.81 -0.55
C VAL A 80 13.78 -16.66 -2.00
N ASP A 81 14.65 -16.16 -2.88
CA ASP A 81 14.36 -16.04 -4.30
C ASP A 81 14.09 -17.42 -4.92
N ASP A 82 14.87 -18.44 -4.57
CA ASP A 82 14.71 -19.82 -5.04
C ASP A 82 13.44 -20.47 -4.51
N LEU A 83 13.16 -20.33 -3.21
CA LEU A 83 11.94 -20.84 -2.59
C LEU A 83 10.70 -20.25 -3.27
N VAL A 84 10.72 -18.94 -3.56
CA VAL A 84 9.62 -18.27 -4.25
C VAL A 84 9.50 -18.74 -5.71
N ASN A 85 10.60 -18.71 -6.47
CA ASN A 85 10.56 -18.96 -7.92
C ASN A 85 10.32 -20.44 -8.26
N MET A 86 10.92 -21.37 -7.51
CA MET A 86 10.85 -22.81 -7.79
C MET A 86 9.79 -23.54 -6.95
N GLY A 87 9.44 -22.97 -5.81
CA GLY A 87 8.50 -23.55 -4.85
C GLY A 87 7.10 -23.01 -4.98
N LEU A 88 6.93 -21.76 -4.57
CA LEU A 88 5.64 -21.14 -4.32
C LEU A 88 4.89 -20.71 -5.58
N ALA A 89 5.59 -20.49 -6.69
CA ALA A 89 4.99 -20.06 -7.95
C ALA A 89 3.86 -20.99 -8.44
N ARG A 90 3.89 -22.28 -8.09
CA ARG A 90 2.86 -23.27 -8.45
C ARG A 90 1.56 -23.15 -7.63
N TYR A 91 1.58 -22.43 -6.51
CA TYR A 91 0.47 -22.30 -5.56
C TYR A 91 -0.20 -20.92 -5.62
N SER A 92 0.08 -20.11 -6.64
CA SER A 92 -0.57 -18.82 -6.81
C SER A 92 -1.06 -18.63 -8.24
N ALA A 93 -2.35 -18.35 -8.39
CA ALA A 93 -2.94 -17.94 -9.68
C ALA A 93 -2.66 -16.46 -10.00
N ASN A 94 -2.25 -15.67 -9.01
CA ASN A 94 -1.97 -14.24 -9.16
C ASN A 94 -0.52 -13.99 -9.58
N ASP A 95 -0.28 -12.86 -10.23
CA ASP A 95 1.05 -12.45 -10.69
C ASP A 95 2.04 -12.31 -9.51
N PHE A 96 2.80 -13.38 -9.28
CA PHE A 96 3.76 -13.52 -8.17
C PHE A 96 5.07 -12.75 -8.41
N LYS A 97 5.18 -11.98 -9.52
CA LYS A 97 6.40 -11.30 -9.97
C LYS A 97 7.10 -10.45 -8.91
N ILE A 98 6.35 -9.80 -8.03
CA ILE A 98 6.95 -8.93 -6.99
C ILE A 98 7.79 -9.75 -6.01
N TRP A 99 7.33 -10.95 -5.66
CA TRP A 99 8.04 -11.84 -4.75
C TRP A 99 9.24 -12.54 -5.41
N ARG A 100 9.27 -12.63 -6.75
CA ARG A 100 10.38 -13.25 -7.53
C ARG A 100 11.71 -12.50 -7.42
N HIS A 101 11.65 -11.22 -7.04
CA HIS A 101 12.82 -10.36 -6.85
C HIS A 101 12.98 -9.96 -5.38
N PHE A 102 12.83 -10.94 -4.46
CA PHE A 102 12.85 -10.74 -3.01
C PHE A 102 14.03 -9.90 -2.54
N SER A 103 15.23 -10.31 -2.95
CA SER A 103 16.46 -9.63 -2.58
C SER A 103 16.52 -8.16 -3.05
N THR A 104 15.85 -7.81 -4.15
CA THR A 104 15.80 -6.45 -4.70
C THR A 104 14.86 -5.56 -3.90
N TRP A 105 13.61 -5.97 -3.69
CA TRP A 105 12.65 -5.09 -3.00
C TRP A 105 12.88 -5.00 -1.50
N MET A 106 13.45 -6.04 -0.88
CA MET A 106 13.84 -5.96 0.54
C MET A 106 14.96 -4.94 0.75
N LYS A 107 15.85 -4.78 -0.23
CA LYS A 107 16.87 -3.73 -0.26
C LYS A 107 16.25 -2.34 -0.42
N ASP A 108 15.33 -2.18 -1.38
CA ASP A 108 14.73 -0.88 -1.69
C ASP A 108 13.56 -0.50 -0.77
N ARG A 109 13.19 -1.41 0.16
CA ARG A 109 12.15 -1.24 1.19
C ARG A 109 10.82 -0.75 0.60
N ALA A 110 10.51 -1.22 -0.60
CA ALA A 110 9.55 -0.62 -1.51
C ALA A 110 8.15 -1.28 -1.52
N VAL A 111 7.90 -2.26 -0.64
CA VAL A 111 6.65 -3.05 -0.65
C VAL A 111 5.86 -2.83 0.62
N ASP A 112 4.60 -2.45 0.44
CA ASP A 112 3.60 -2.48 1.49
C ASP A 112 3.18 -3.93 1.75
N VAL A 113 3.62 -4.48 2.89
CA VAL A 113 3.35 -5.88 3.27
C VAL A 113 1.93 -6.12 3.77
N PHE A 114 1.12 -5.05 3.91
CA PHE A 114 -0.29 -5.13 4.25
C PHE A 114 -1.22 -4.89 3.05
N ALA A 115 -0.66 -4.65 1.86
CA ALA A 115 -1.44 -4.48 0.64
C ALA A 115 -2.09 -5.82 0.22
N LYS A 116 -3.42 -5.89 0.32
CA LYS A 116 -4.26 -7.08 0.08
C LYS A 116 -3.79 -7.95 -1.10
N GLN A 117 -3.64 -7.37 -2.29
CA GLN A 117 -3.34 -8.12 -3.51
C GLN A 117 -2.02 -8.91 -3.42
N ARG A 118 -1.04 -8.40 -2.66
CA ARG A 118 0.29 -8.99 -2.55
C ARG A 118 0.38 -9.95 -1.37
N THR A 119 -0.19 -9.55 -0.25
CA THR A 119 -0.15 -10.28 1.03
C THR A 119 -0.96 -11.57 0.95
N LEU A 120 -2.17 -11.52 0.36
CA LEU A 120 -3.02 -12.71 0.22
C LEU A 120 -2.39 -13.76 -0.69
N ALA A 121 -1.84 -13.34 -1.83
CA ALA A 121 -1.20 -14.26 -2.77
C ALA A 121 -0.04 -15.03 -2.12
N LEU A 122 0.83 -14.33 -1.36
CA LEU A 122 1.92 -14.97 -0.63
C LEU A 122 1.41 -15.90 0.47
N ARG A 123 0.44 -15.43 1.27
CA ARG A 123 -0.18 -16.21 2.34
C ARG A 123 -0.73 -17.53 1.80
N ASP A 124 -1.55 -17.46 0.76
CA ASP A 124 -2.23 -18.63 0.19
C ASP A 124 -1.22 -19.60 -0.42
N ALA A 125 -0.18 -19.09 -1.09
CA ALA A 125 0.90 -19.91 -1.61
C ALA A 125 1.66 -20.63 -0.50
N LEU A 126 1.95 -19.96 0.64
CA LEU A 126 2.64 -20.59 1.77
C LEU A 126 1.75 -21.62 2.48
N VAL A 127 0.46 -21.33 2.68
CA VAL A 127 -0.50 -22.29 3.25
C VAL A 127 -0.60 -23.52 2.36
N GLY A 128 -0.77 -23.33 1.04
CA GLY A 128 -0.85 -24.45 0.09
C GLY A 128 0.44 -25.27 -0.02
N ALA A 129 1.60 -24.61 0.05
CA ALA A 129 2.88 -25.29 -0.07
C ALA A 129 3.32 -26.04 1.20
N THR A 130 2.91 -25.57 2.38
CA THR A 130 3.32 -26.14 3.68
C THR A 130 2.24 -26.98 4.36
N GLY A 131 0.97 -26.82 3.97
CA GLY A 131 -0.18 -27.40 4.65
C GLY A 131 -0.53 -26.74 6.00
N ILE A 132 0.23 -25.72 6.44
CA ILE A 132 0.05 -25.11 7.76
C ILE A 132 -0.97 -23.97 7.69
N GLN A 133 -2.18 -24.24 8.15
CA GLN A 133 -3.28 -23.25 8.19
C GLN A 133 -2.96 -22.02 9.04
N ALA A 134 -2.15 -22.19 10.10
CA ALA A 134 -1.74 -21.12 10.99
C ALA A 134 -0.94 -20.00 10.27
N VAL A 135 -0.32 -20.29 9.12
CA VAL A 135 0.35 -19.26 8.28
C VAL A 135 -0.64 -18.20 7.79
N GLY A 136 -1.92 -18.57 7.66
CA GLY A 136 -3.01 -17.65 7.33
C GLY A 136 -3.13 -16.46 8.29
N ARG A 137 -2.60 -16.60 9.52
CA ARG A 137 -2.73 -15.66 10.63
C ARG A 137 -1.56 -14.68 10.77
N LEU A 138 -0.57 -14.74 9.88
CA LEU A 138 0.67 -13.93 9.94
C LEU A 138 0.56 -12.59 9.19
N SER A 139 -0.67 -12.09 9.06
CA SER A 139 -1.00 -10.86 8.34
C SER A 139 -2.20 -10.18 8.98
N LEU A 140 -2.41 -8.90 8.65
CA LEU A 140 -3.59 -8.14 9.07
C LEU A 140 -4.76 -8.23 8.07
N ALA A 141 -4.75 -9.23 7.19
CA ALA A 141 -5.74 -9.33 6.12
C ALA A 141 -7.19 -9.48 6.60
N SER A 142 -7.43 -10.02 7.81
CA SER A 142 -8.79 -10.10 8.39
C SER A 142 -9.37 -8.74 8.79
N LEU A 143 -8.54 -7.69 8.84
CA LEU A 143 -8.98 -6.31 9.09
C LEU A 143 -9.39 -5.57 7.79
N ASP A 144 -9.27 -6.22 6.64
CA ASP A 144 -9.72 -5.66 5.37
C ASP A 144 -11.22 -5.36 5.43
N GLY A 145 -11.61 -4.14 5.03
CA GLY A 145 -12.99 -3.66 5.17
C GLY A 145 -13.35 -3.12 6.56
N VAL A 146 -12.59 -3.46 7.62
CA VAL A 146 -12.79 -2.92 8.98
C VAL A 146 -12.05 -1.59 9.13
N ILE A 147 -10.79 -1.54 8.69
CA ILE A 147 -9.95 -0.34 8.66
C ILE A 147 -9.21 -0.21 7.33
N ASP A 148 -8.76 1.00 7.01
CA ASP A 148 -7.91 1.26 5.85
C ASP A 148 -6.48 0.81 6.14
N LEU A 149 -6.11 -0.35 5.58
CA LEU A 149 -4.77 -0.92 5.67
C LEU A 149 -3.73 -0.18 4.79
N ALA A 150 -4.16 0.69 3.88
CA ALA A 150 -3.25 1.33 2.92
C ALA A 150 -2.24 2.26 3.60
N GLY A 151 -0.96 1.96 3.41
CA GLY A 151 0.15 2.73 3.99
C GLY A 151 0.34 2.50 5.49
N MET A 152 -0.20 1.41 6.04
CA MET A 152 0.14 0.94 7.40
C MET A 152 1.54 0.35 7.48
N SER A 153 2.13 -0.07 6.35
CA SER A 153 3.49 -0.61 6.34
C SER A 153 4.55 0.47 6.57
N SER A 154 5.51 0.16 7.42
CA SER A 154 6.76 0.87 7.51
C SER A 154 7.55 0.69 6.22
N LEU A 155 8.15 1.77 5.72
CA LEU A 155 9.12 1.73 4.62
C LEU A 155 10.54 1.45 5.12
N ARG A 156 10.68 1.09 6.40
CA ARG A 156 11.96 0.81 7.04
C ARG A 156 11.89 -0.52 7.77
N LEU A 157 12.84 -1.40 7.45
CA LEU A 157 13.11 -2.60 8.23
C LEU A 157 13.70 -2.14 9.56
N ARG A 158 12.97 -2.41 10.63
CA ARG A 158 13.35 -1.99 11.98
C ARG A 158 13.36 -3.17 12.92
N HIS A 159 14.06 -3.05 14.03
CA HIS A 159 14.07 -4.07 15.07
C HIS A 159 14.29 -3.47 16.45
N CYS A 160 13.94 -4.24 17.48
CA CYS A 160 14.41 -3.98 18.83
C CYS A 160 15.76 -4.67 19.03
N PRO A 161 16.84 -3.93 19.34
CA PRO A 161 18.16 -4.54 19.56
C PRO A 161 18.18 -5.42 20.81
N LEU A 162 17.35 -5.11 21.82
CA LEU A 162 17.25 -5.91 23.05
C LEU A 162 16.53 -7.24 22.82
N CYS A 163 15.43 -7.25 22.04
CA CYS A 163 14.75 -8.50 21.66
C CYS A 163 15.69 -9.44 20.91
N TYR A 164 16.46 -8.92 19.94
CA TYR A 164 17.39 -9.75 19.18
C TYR A 164 18.65 -10.12 19.95
N GLY A 165 19.14 -9.26 20.84
CA GLY A 165 20.32 -9.55 21.66
C GLY A 165 20.08 -10.64 22.70
N ALA A 166 18.85 -10.79 23.19
CA ALA A 166 18.49 -11.78 24.21
C ALA A 166 18.02 -13.13 23.63
N ALA A 167 17.63 -13.18 22.35
CA ALA A 167 17.04 -14.36 21.74
C ALA A 167 18.09 -15.34 21.22
N GLU A 168 17.83 -16.64 21.37
CA GLU A 168 18.59 -17.67 20.67
C GLU A 168 18.34 -17.62 19.16
N PHE A 169 19.31 -18.07 18.36
CA PHE A 169 19.20 -18.05 16.90
C PHE A 169 17.93 -18.72 16.37
N ALA A 170 17.54 -19.86 16.96
CA ALA A 170 16.35 -20.61 16.58
C ALA A 170 15.03 -19.88 16.87
N GLN A 171 15.05 -18.90 17.78
CA GLN A 171 13.89 -18.10 18.18
C GLN A 171 13.84 -16.75 17.45
N LEU A 172 14.86 -16.41 16.66
CA LEU A 172 14.87 -15.19 15.88
C LEU A 172 13.73 -15.22 14.86
N HIS A 173 12.80 -14.29 15.02
CA HIS A 173 11.76 -14.01 14.06
C HIS A 173 11.54 -12.50 14.02
N ARG A 174 10.74 -12.01 13.07
CA ARG A 174 10.36 -10.60 13.01
C ARG A 174 8.86 -10.51 13.30
N PRO A 175 8.50 -9.87 14.43
CA PRO A 175 7.11 -9.60 14.74
C PRO A 175 6.46 -8.70 13.68
N LEU A 176 5.22 -9.00 13.32
CA LEU A 176 4.39 -8.19 12.43
C LEU A 176 4.27 -6.74 12.93
N LEU A 177 4.35 -6.58 14.26
CA LEU A 177 4.33 -5.30 14.97
C LEU A 177 5.40 -4.32 14.44
N TRP A 178 6.59 -4.80 14.08
CA TRP A 178 7.69 -3.93 13.64
C TRP A 178 7.51 -3.42 12.21
N ASP A 179 6.64 -4.07 11.44
CA ASP A 179 6.27 -3.63 10.09
C ASP A 179 5.18 -2.56 10.13
N LEU A 180 4.52 -2.31 11.29
CA LEU A 180 3.56 -1.22 11.44
C LEU A 180 4.23 0.15 11.51
N LYS A 181 3.87 1.03 10.58
CA LYS A 181 4.37 2.40 10.50
C LYS A 181 4.07 3.24 11.74
N ALA A 182 2.92 3.02 12.37
CA ALA A 182 2.52 3.73 13.58
C ALA A 182 3.38 3.36 14.80
N VAL A 183 3.96 2.17 14.81
CA VAL A 183 4.78 1.66 15.92
C VAL A 183 6.21 2.15 15.75
N SER A 184 6.72 2.91 16.71
CA SER A 184 8.10 3.40 16.74
C SER A 184 8.97 2.75 17.82
N CYS A 185 8.39 1.98 18.73
CA CYS A 185 9.10 1.36 19.85
C CYS A 185 8.69 -0.09 20.11
N CYS A 186 9.53 -0.80 20.87
CA CYS A 186 9.23 -2.11 21.40
C CYS A 186 8.35 -1.97 22.65
N PRO A 187 7.18 -2.64 22.73
CA PRO A 187 6.31 -2.57 23.90
C PRO A 187 6.87 -3.32 25.12
N VAL A 188 7.77 -4.30 24.91
CA VAL A 188 8.39 -5.10 25.98
C VAL A 188 9.54 -4.33 26.64
N HIS A 189 10.43 -3.77 25.84
CA HIS A 189 11.66 -3.13 26.33
C HIS A 189 11.54 -1.60 26.45
N ALA A 190 10.43 -1.00 26.00
CA ALA A 190 10.22 0.44 26.00
C ALA A 190 11.33 1.27 25.32
N VAL A 191 12.02 0.69 24.33
CA VAL A 191 13.05 1.37 23.51
C VAL A 191 12.57 1.57 22.08
N ARG A 192 12.99 2.65 21.45
CA ARG A 192 12.69 2.92 20.03
C ARG A 192 13.28 1.83 19.14
N LEU A 193 12.52 1.42 18.14
CA LEU A 193 12.99 0.49 17.11
C LEU A 193 14.04 1.19 16.26
N VAL A 194 15.09 0.45 15.91
CA VAL A 194 16.22 0.96 15.12
C VAL A 194 16.25 0.33 13.74
N ASP A 195 16.75 1.07 12.77
CA ASP A 195 16.85 0.58 11.39
C ASP A 195 17.82 -0.62 11.30
N SER A 196 17.36 -1.69 10.68
CA SER A 196 18.09 -2.95 10.43
C SER A 196 19.11 -2.75 9.31
N GLU A 197 20.20 -2.04 9.62
CA GLU A 197 21.28 -1.71 8.69
C GLU A 197 22.62 -2.23 9.20
N CYS A 198 23.56 -2.45 8.28
CA CYS A 198 24.91 -2.87 8.64
C CYS A 198 25.64 -1.74 9.38
N GLY A 199 26.26 -2.05 10.51
CA GLY A 199 27.06 -1.08 11.28
C GLY A 199 28.55 -1.06 10.92
N ARG A 200 29.00 -1.82 9.93
CA ARG A 200 30.39 -1.79 9.48
C ARG A 200 30.64 -0.55 8.62
N GLU A 201 31.74 0.15 8.88
CA GLU A 201 32.17 1.34 8.11
C GLU A 201 32.32 1.05 6.62
N THR A 202 32.95 -0.07 6.30
CA THR A 202 32.98 -0.63 4.95
C THR A 202 32.07 -1.86 4.92
N PRO A 203 30.88 -1.79 4.33
CA PRO A 203 30.07 -2.98 4.14
C PRO A 203 30.84 -3.92 3.21
N GLN A 204 31.45 -4.96 3.78
CA GLN A 204 31.97 -6.10 3.03
C GLN A 204 30.77 -6.83 2.42
N ARG A 205 30.26 -6.28 1.31
CA ARG A 205 29.05 -6.76 0.66
C ARG A 205 29.30 -8.20 0.23
N ARG A 206 28.64 -9.13 0.91
CA ARG A 206 28.63 -10.51 0.47
C ARG A 206 28.01 -10.58 -0.94
N PRO A 207 28.56 -11.42 -1.85
CA PRO A 207 27.90 -11.75 -3.11
C PRO A 207 26.45 -12.18 -2.86
N ARG A 208 25.56 -11.95 -3.83
CA ARG A 208 24.10 -12.14 -3.65
C ARG A 208 23.75 -13.53 -3.08
N TRP A 209 24.41 -14.58 -3.54
CA TRP A 209 24.25 -15.98 -3.09
C TRP A 209 24.78 -16.27 -1.68
N HIS A 210 25.67 -15.43 -1.14
CA HIS A 210 26.17 -15.54 0.24
C HIS A 210 25.36 -14.70 1.24
N ARG A 211 24.32 -13.98 0.77
CA ARG A 211 23.47 -13.16 1.64
C ARG A 211 22.40 -14.05 2.27
N VAL A 212 22.44 -14.12 3.59
CA VAL A 212 21.43 -14.82 4.37
C VAL A 212 20.30 -13.84 4.66
N HIS A 213 19.13 -14.10 4.06
CA HIS A 213 17.91 -13.37 4.35
C HIS A 213 17.19 -14.05 5.52
N MET A 214 17.58 -13.69 6.74
CA MET A 214 17.06 -14.25 7.98
C MET A 214 16.75 -13.13 8.98
N PRO A 215 15.57 -13.09 9.64
CA PRO A 215 15.31 -12.22 10.78
C PRO A 215 16.46 -12.20 11.80
N GLY A 216 16.79 -11.03 12.33
CA GLY A 216 17.91 -10.87 13.24
C GLY A 216 19.31 -11.00 12.63
N VAL A 217 19.45 -11.33 11.34
CA VAL A 217 20.77 -11.41 10.68
C VAL A 217 20.97 -10.23 9.75
N CYS A 218 22.14 -9.58 9.85
CA CYS A 218 22.54 -8.53 8.92
C CYS A 218 22.78 -9.12 7.52
N THR A 219 22.01 -8.70 6.53
CA THR A 219 22.08 -9.21 5.15
C THR A 219 23.39 -8.86 4.43
N GLU A 220 24.11 -7.82 4.87
CA GLU A 220 25.36 -7.39 4.25
C GLU A 220 26.57 -8.15 4.82
N CYS A 221 26.72 -8.22 6.15
CA CYS A 221 27.92 -8.80 6.79
C CYS A 221 27.68 -10.17 7.45
N GLY A 222 26.42 -10.59 7.65
CA GLY A 222 26.04 -11.85 8.29
C GLY A 222 26.03 -11.84 9.82
N SER A 223 26.19 -10.67 10.46
CA SER A 223 26.16 -10.58 11.93
C SER A 223 24.79 -10.95 12.47
N ILE A 224 24.76 -11.87 13.44
CA ILE A 224 23.56 -12.20 14.22
C ILE A 224 23.23 -11.04 15.16
N ALA A 225 21.95 -10.86 15.45
CA ALA A 225 21.36 -9.79 16.25
C ALA A 225 21.79 -8.36 15.83
N TYR A 226 22.25 -8.19 14.59
CA TYR A 226 22.88 -6.94 14.12
C TYR A 226 24.06 -6.46 15.01
N ALA A 227 24.75 -7.37 15.70
CA ALA A 227 25.88 -7.06 16.59
C ALA A 227 27.04 -6.29 15.91
N CYS A 228 27.08 -6.26 14.58
CA CYS A 228 27.97 -5.39 13.81
C CYS A 228 27.70 -3.89 13.97
N ARG A 229 26.63 -3.49 14.67
CA ARG A 229 26.27 -2.10 14.93
C ARG A 229 26.19 -1.90 16.44
N ALA A 230 27.08 -1.08 16.98
CA ALA A 230 26.88 -0.54 18.32
C ALA A 230 25.72 0.45 18.27
N VAL A 231 24.63 0.17 18.98
CA VAL A 231 23.43 1.00 19.00
C VAL A 231 23.18 1.46 20.43
N SER A 232 23.21 2.77 20.66
CA SER A 232 22.69 3.32 21.90
C SER A 232 21.16 3.19 21.94
N HIS A 233 20.64 2.67 23.05
CA HIS A 233 19.21 2.47 23.21
C HIS A 233 18.54 3.80 23.60
N VAL A 234 17.65 4.29 22.75
CA VAL A 234 16.85 5.47 23.05
C VAL A 234 15.52 5.02 23.64
N GLY A 235 15.24 5.44 24.88
CA GLY A 235 13.95 5.20 25.54
C GLY A 235 12.78 5.80 24.75
N ALA A 236 11.65 5.12 24.77
CA ALA A 236 10.43 5.55 24.10
C ALA A 236 9.53 6.35 25.05
N SER A 237 8.84 7.37 24.52
CA SER A 237 7.86 8.13 25.31
C SER A 237 6.65 7.27 25.68
N LEU A 238 5.87 7.72 26.68
CA LEU A 238 4.63 7.03 27.08
C LEU A 238 3.64 6.90 25.92
N ALA A 239 3.53 7.93 25.08
CA ALA A 239 2.67 7.90 23.89
C ALA A 239 3.14 6.86 22.86
N GLU A 240 4.46 6.75 22.62
CA GLU A 240 5.02 5.73 21.73
C GLU A 240 4.73 4.32 22.26
N GLN A 241 4.95 4.11 23.57
CA GLN A 241 4.67 2.84 24.23
C GLN A 241 3.18 2.48 24.19
N TRP A 242 2.30 3.45 24.41
CA TRP A 242 0.86 3.25 24.35
C TRP A 242 0.45 2.77 22.95
N VAL A 243 0.90 3.45 21.88
CA VAL A 243 0.63 3.02 20.49
C VAL A 243 1.14 1.60 20.25
N ALA A 244 2.37 1.29 20.66
CA ALA A 244 2.95 -0.04 20.49
C ALA A 244 2.13 -1.13 21.20
N ARG A 245 1.61 -0.86 22.41
CA ARG A 245 0.75 -1.80 23.14
C ARG A 245 -0.60 -1.98 22.47
N GLN A 246 -1.24 -0.91 21.99
CA GLN A 246 -2.50 -0.99 21.25
C GLN A 246 -2.36 -1.84 19.98
N SER A 247 -1.26 -1.64 19.24
CA SER A 247 -0.94 -2.44 18.07
C SER A 247 -0.63 -3.90 18.39
N ALA A 248 0.08 -4.16 19.49
CA ALA A 248 0.36 -5.51 19.98
C ALA A 248 -0.94 -6.25 20.35
N MET A 249 -1.88 -5.59 21.03
CA MET A 249 -3.19 -6.18 21.37
C MET A 249 -4.01 -6.52 20.12
N LEU A 250 -4.02 -5.63 19.13
CA LEU A 250 -4.72 -5.88 17.87
C LEU A 250 -4.12 -7.08 17.11
N ILE A 251 -2.79 -7.16 17.05
CA ILE A 251 -2.10 -8.29 16.42
C ILE A 251 -2.39 -9.59 17.18
N ALA A 252 -2.38 -9.56 18.51
CA ALA A 252 -2.72 -10.71 19.34
C ALA A 252 -4.12 -11.22 19.00
N ALA A 253 -5.14 -10.36 19.05
CA ALA A 253 -6.52 -10.69 18.73
C ALA A 253 -6.69 -11.28 17.32
N VAL A 254 -6.17 -10.58 16.30
CA VAL A 254 -6.28 -11.02 14.90
C VAL A 254 -5.57 -12.36 14.67
N SER A 255 -4.36 -12.51 15.22
CA SER A 255 -3.60 -13.75 15.06
C SER A 255 -4.17 -14.92 15.86
N ASP A 256 -4.92 -14.67 16.92
CA ASP A 256 -5.67 -15.71 17.64
C ASP A 256 -6.90 -16.20 16.84
N GLY A 257 -7.29 -15.47 15.80
CA GLY A 257 -8.39 -15.81 14.89
C GLY A 257 -9.63 -14.94 15.08
N GLU A 258 -9.52 -13.84 15.82
CA GLU A 258 -10.62 -12.89 16.00
C GLU A 258 -10.95 -12.18 14.67
N ASN A 259 -12.24 -12.15 14.34
CA ASN A 259 -12.77 -11.46 13.17
C ASN A 259 -13.68 -10.33 13.64
N PHE A 260 -13.42 -9.13 13.13
CA PHE A 260 -14.23 -7.96 13.46
C PHE A 260 -15.25 -7.68 12.36
N ASP A 261 -16.46 -7.34 12.77
CA ASP A 261 -17.56 -7.03 11.85
C ASP A 261 -17.31 -5.68 11.15
N ALA A 262 -16.99 -5.75 9.85
CA ALA A 262 -16.71 -4.59 9.00
C ALA A 262 -17.93 -3.65 8.85
N PRO A 263 -19.14 -4.15 8.54
CA PRO A 263 -20.37 -3.34 8.56
C PRO A 263 -20.60 -2.54 9.84
N LEU A 264 -20.22 -3.06 11.02
CA LEU A 264 -20.40 -2.37 12.30
C LEU A 264 -19.29 -1.37 12.63
N ALA A 265 -18.18 -1.36 11.90
CA ALA A 265 -17.06 -0.46 12.20
C ALA A 265 -17.44 1.04 12.15
N PRO A 266 -18.16 1.56 11.14
CA PRO A 266 -18.58 2.97 11.11
C PRO A 266 -19.47 3.37 12.29
N GLU A 267 -20.37 2.49 12.73
CA GLU A 267 -21.25 2.72 13.88
C GLU A 267 -20.44 2.79 15.18
N ARG A 268 -19.49 1.86 15.38
CA ARG A 268 -18.60 1.85 16.54
C ARG A 268 -17.73 3.11 16.61
N ILE A 269 -17.17 3.53 15.47
CA ILE A 269 -16.40 4.78 15.35
C ILE A 269 -17.28 6.00 15.63
N ARG A 270 -18.54 5.99 15.17
CA ARG A 270 -19.51 7.05 15.47
C ARG A 270 -19.79 7.12 16.97
N GLY A 271 -20.07 5.99 17.62
CA GLY A 271 -20.31 5.93 19.06
C GLY A 271 -19.14 6.53 19.85
N LEU A 272 -17.92 6.17 19.48
CA LEU A 272 -16.70 6.71 20.07
C LEU A 272 -16.57 8.24 19.89
N ALA A 273 -16.78 8.72 18.66
CA ALA A 273 -16.73 10.15 18.37
C ALA A 273 -17.84 10.94 19.10
N THR A 274 -19.04 10.36 19.25
CA THR A 274 -20.14 10.94 20.02
C THR A 274 -19.77 11.10 21.49
N GLN A 275 -19.16 10.10 22.11
CA GLN A 275 -18.74 10.17 23.52
C GLN A 275 -17.66 11.23 23.73
N ILE A 276 -16.65 11.29 22.86
CA ILE A 276 -15.58 12.33 22.92
C ILE A 276 -16.16 13.74 22.69
N GLY A 277 -17.22 13.84 21.88
CA GLY A 277 -17.81 15.10 21.46
C GLY A 277 -19.01 15.56 22.30
N ASP A 278 -19.24 15.01 23.49
CA ASP A 278 -20.39 15.31 24.35
C ASP A 278 -21.74 15.23 23.60
N GLY A 279 -21.96 14.14 22.85
CA GLY A 279 -23.14 13.95 22.02
C GLY A 279 -23.02 14.46 20.58
N PHE A 280 -21.96 15.22 20.26
CA PHE A 280 -21.73 15.81 18.94
C PHE A 280 -20.45 15.27 18.28
N PRO A 281 -20.54 14.22 17.43
CA PRO A 281 -19.37 13.53 16.86
C PRO A 281 -18.31 14.46 16.26
N PHE A 282 -18.71 15.52 15.56
CA PHE A 282 -17.80 16.43 14.88
C PHE A 282 -16.86 17.20 15.83
N ARG A 283 -17.18 17.29 17.12
CA ARG A 283 -16.29 17.90 18.13
C ARG A 283 -15.06 17.04 18.38
N ALA A 284 -15.17 15.71 18.27
CA ALA A 284 -14.04 14.79 18.40
C ALA A 284 -12.91 15.06 17.40
N ALA A 285 -13.22 15.67 16.24
CA ALA A 285 -12.23 16.02 15.24
C ALA A 285 -11.17 17.02 15.76
N ALA A 286 -11.59 18.01 16.55
CA ALA A 286 -10.68 18.98 17.14
C ALA A 286 -9.82 18.35 18.25
N VAL A 287 -10.42 17.50 19.08
CA VAL A 287 -9.73 16.78 20.17
C VAL A 287 -8.64 15.86 19.61
N CYS A 288 -8.99 15.10 18.57
CA CYS A 288 -8.13 14.07 18.01
C CYS A 288 -7.14 14.58 16.96
N GLY A 289 -7.32 15.80 16.44
CA GLY A 289 -6.39 16.42 15.47
C GLY A 289 -6.62 16.05 14.00
N PHE A 290 -7.84 15.69 13.59
CA PHE A 290 -8.18 15.42 12.19
C PHE A 290 -9.27 16.35 11.63
N ASN A 291 -9.47 16.33 10.31
CA ASN A 291 -10.43 17.17 9.61
C ASN A 291 -11.88 16.68 9.82
N LYS A 292 -12.83 17.59 10.06
CA LYS A 292 -14.26 17.28 10.26
C LYS A 292 -14.89 16.49 9.10
N ALA A 293 -14.57 16.84 7.85
CA ALA A 293 -15.07 16.14 6.67
C ALA A 293 -14.54 14.70 6.61
N ARG A 294 -13.30 14.45 7.04
CA ARG A 294 -12.76 13.09 7.13
C ARG A 294 -13.50 12.25 8.16
N LEU A 295 -13.80 12.83 9.32
CA LEU A 295 -14.61 12.16 10.33
C LEU A 295 -16.00 11.81 9.80
N TYR A 296 -16.64 12.74 9.10
CA TYR A 296 -17.94 12.52 8.46
C TYR A 296 -17.90 11.31 7.53
N ASP A 297 -16.90 11.24 6.63
CA ASP A 297 -16.73 10.10 5.72
C ASP A 297 -16.60 8.76 6.49
N TRP A 298 -15.87 8.75 7.61
CA TRP A 298 -15.63 7.53 8.40
C TRP A 298 -16.87 7.05 9.14
N ILE A 299 -17.58 7.93 9.84
CA ILE A 299 -18.76 7.55 10.64
C ILE A 299 -19.96 7.16 9.76
N HIS A 300 -19.98 7.57 8.49
CA HIS A 300 -21.00 7.21 7.51
C HIS A 300 -20.57 6.08 6.58
N GLY A 301 -19.36 5.50 6.76
CA GLY A 301 -18.88 4.37 5.96
C GLY A 301 -18.54 4.73 4.50
N VAL A 302 -18.52 6.02 4.14
CA VAL A 302 -18.10 6.49 2.80
C VAL A 302 -16.62 6.17 2.56
N ARG A 303 -15.82 6.14 3.63
CA ARG A 303 -14.41 5.77 3.60
C ARG A 303 -14.04 5.01 4.86
N LEU A 304 -13.16 4.01 4.73
CA LEU A 304 -12.57 3.35 5.89
C LEU A 304 -11.65 4.30 6.68
N ILE A 305 -11.68 4.19 8.01
CA ILE A 305 -10.78 4.93 8.88
C ILE A 305 -9.36 4.37 8.78
N LYS A 306 -8.35 5.26 8.77
CA LYS A 306 -6.95 4.82 8.88
C LYS A 306 -6.61 4.46 10.32
N TYR A 307 -5.59 3.63 10.48
CA TYR A 307 -5.19 3.15 11.80
C TYR A 307 -4.75 4.26 12.78
N ALA A 308 -3.94 5.24 12.33
CA ALA A 308 -3.49 6.32 13.22
C ALA A 308 -4.63 7.26 13.71
N PRO A 309 -5.60 7.67 12.87
CA PRO A 309 -6.81 8.34 13.35
C PRO A 309 -7.67 7.49 14.30
N LEU A 310 -7.79 6.18 14.06
CA LEU A 310 -8.49 5.27 14.98
C LEU A 310 -7.82 5.26 16.36
N LEU A 311 -6.49 5.14 16.40
CA LEU A 311 -5.72 5.25 17.64
C LEU A 311 -5.94 6.59 18.35
N ALA A 312 -6.12 7.70 17.64
CA ALA A 312 -6.38 8.99 18.27
C ALA A 312 -7.77 9.06 18.92
N LEU A 313 -8.78 8.45 18.31
CA LEU A 313 -10.10 8.30 18.94
C LEU A 313 -10.02 7.41 20.18
N CYS A 314 -9.35 6.25 20.07
CA CYS A 314 -9.11 5.33 21.19
C CYS A 314 -8.42 6.04 22.36
N ALA A 315 -7.35 6.79 22.07
CA ALA A 315 -6.60 7.54 23.07
C ALA A 315 -7.46 8.61 23.76
N ALA A 316 -8.21 9.40 22.99
CA ALA A 316 -9.06 10.46 23.53
C ALA A 316 -10.17 9.93 24.47
N CYS A 317 -10.62 8.69 24.25
CA CYS A 317 -11.65 8.05 25.05
C CYS A 317 -11.09 7.07 26.11
N GLY A 318 -9.78 6.81 26.13
CA GLY A 318 -9.16 5.89 27.09
C GLY A 318 -9.43 4.40 26.83
N ILE A 319 -9.94 4.05 25.64
CA ILE A 319 -10.33 2.66 25.30
C ILE A 319 -9.26 2.03 24.41
N ASN A 320 -9.02 0.72 24.57
CA ASN A 320 -8.12 0.01 23.67
C ASN A 320 -8.77 -0.28 22.30
N VAL A 321 -7.93 -0.46 21.28
CA VAL A 321 -8.41 -0.60 19.88
C VAL A 321 -9.26 -1.86 19.67
N VAL A 322 -8.98 -2.94 20.40
CA VAL A 322 -9.69 -4.21 20.26
C VAL A 322 -11.10 -4.08 20.80
N ASP A 323 -11.28 -3.48 21.97
CA ASP A 323 -12.60 -3.29 22.58
C ASP A 323 -13.51 -2.41 21.73
N VAL A 324 -12.97 -1.35 21.13
CA VAL A 324 -13.73 -0.52 20.16
C VAL A 324 -14.22 -1.35 18.98
N LEU A 325 -13.40 -2.28 18.49
CA LEU A 325 -13.77 -3.15 17.37
C LEU A 325 -14.65 -4.34 17.79
N ARG A 326 -14.73 -4.68 19.08
CA ARG A 326 -15.64 -5.72 19.60
C ARG A 326 -17.05 -5.20 19.79
N GLY A 327 -17.21 -3.96 20.23
CA GLY A 327 -18.53 -3.43 20.52
C GLY A 327 -18.53 -2.08 21.24
N PRO A 328 -19.69 -1.66 21.76
CA PRO A 328 -19.78 -0.45 22.53
C PRO A 328 -18.92 -0.56 23.79
N ALA A 329 -18.04 0.41 23.99
CA ALA A 329 -17.23 0.56 25.18
C ALA A 329 -17.40 1.98 25.72
N GLN A 330 -17.24 2.15 27.03
CA GLN A 330 -17.42 3.43 27.72
C GLN A 330 -16.08 4.15 27.85
N CYS A 331 -16.06 5.47 27.63
CA CYS A 331 -14.84 6.24 27.83
C CYS A 331 -14.36 6.20 29.28
N SER A 332 -13.04 6.16 29.43
CA SER A 332 -12.32 6.30 30.69
C SER A 332 -11.26 7.40 30.56
N GLU A 333 -10.35 7.52 31.54
CA GLU A 333 -9.21 8.43 31.42
C GLU A 333 -8.41 8.16 30.14
N GLY A 334 -8.30 9.21 29.32
CA GLY A 334 -7.64 9.16 28.03
C GLY A 334 -6.12 9.09 28.11
N ALA A 335 -5.49 8.62 27.04
CA ALA A 335 -4.04 8.70 26.85
C ALA A 335 -3.66 9.97 26.07
N ASP A 336 -2.49 10.53 26.35
CA ASP A 336 -1.95 11.65 25.59
C ASP A 336 -1.39 11.19 24.23
N PHE A 337 -2.30 10.95 23.29
CA PHE A 337 -1.97 10.69 21.89
C PHE A 337 -2.93 11.43 20.97
N ARG A 338 -2.37 12.26 20.08
CA ARG A 338 -3.12 13.02 19.08
C ARG A 338 -2.66 12.67 17.68
N TYR A 339 -3.60 12.56 16.76
CA TYR A 339 -3.29 12.36 15.36
C TYR A 339 -2.62 13.61 14.79
N LYS A 340 -1.43 13.41 14.22
CA LYS A 340 -0.74 14.42 13.43
C LYS A 340 -0.91 14.04 11.97
N PRO A 341 -1.73 14.78 11.18
CA PRO A 341 -1.80 14.52 9.76
C PRO A 341 -0.40 14.63 9.18
N HIS A 342 0.01 13.64 8.38
CA HIS A 342 1.22 13.81 7.60
C HIS A 342 1.03 15.05 6.73
N ALA A 343 1.90 16.05 6.93
CA ALA A 343 2.08 17.08 5.94
C ALA A 343 2.22 16.37 4.61
N ARG A 344 1.40 16.72 3.62
CA ARG A 344 1.67 16.28 2.25
C ARG A 344 3.11 16.68 2.01
N ARG A 345 3.99 15.69 1.80
CA ARG A 345 5.24 15.93 1.09
C ARG A 345 4.78 16.40 -0.28
N THR A 346 4.56 17.70 -0.44
CA THR A 346 4.81 18.32 -1.73
C THR A 346 6.22 17.86 -2.05
N ARG A 347 6.34 16.96 -3.02
CA ARG A 347 7.62 16.79 -3.71
C ARG A 347 7.96 18.22 -4.09
N ILE A 348 8.92 18.83 -3.40
CA ILE A 348 9.41 20.15 -3.75
C ILE A 348 10.16 19.87 -5.05
N THR A 349 9.43 19.82 -6.17
CA THR A 349 10.02 20.09 -7.48
C THR A 349 10.69 21.44 -7.31
N SER A 350 12.00 21.53 -7.58
CA SER A 350 12.68 22.82 -7.55
C SER A 350 11.98 23.77 -8.52
N LEU A 351 12.07 25.07 -8.29
CA LEU A 351 11.48 26.04 -9.22
C LEU A 351 12.09 25.88 -10.62
N ASP A 352 13.37 25.51 -10.69
CA ASP A 352 14.09 25.30 -11.95
C ASP A 352 13.58 24.07 -12.70
N GLU A 353 13.38 22.93 -12.02
CA GLU A 353 12.82 21.73 -12.65
C GLU A 353 11.36 21.97 -13.12
N LEU A 354 10.62 22.84 -12.44
CA LEU A 354 9.27 23.21 -12.86
C LEU A 354 9.30 24.14 -14.09
N ARG A 355 10.26 25.07 -14.17
CA ARG A 355 10.47 25.94 -15.33
C ARG A 355 10.88 25.15 -16.57
N GLU A 356 11.86 24.25 -16.45
CA GLU A 356 12.27 23.37 -17.55
C GLU A 356 11.11 22.55 -18.10
N LYS A 357 10.24 22.04 -17.21
CA LYS A 357 9.03 21.31 -17.60
C LYS A 357 8.02 22.20 -18.32
N ILE A 358 7.83 23.45 -17.89
CA ILE A 358 6.96 24.41 -18.58
C ILE A 358 7.54 24.73 -19.97
N ASP A 359 8.84 24.94 -20.09
CA ASP A 359 9.50 25.21 -21.38
C ASP A 359 9.37 24.02 -22.34
N SER A 360 9.53 22.79 -21.84
CA SER A 360 9.29 21.58 -22.63
C SER A 360 7.85 21.45 -23.12
N ALA A 361 6.87 21.86 -22.30
CA ALA A 361 5.47 21.87 -22.68
C ALA A 361 5.17 22.93 -23.74
N LEU A 362 5.82 24.10 -23.63
CA LEU A 362 5.70 25.19 -24.60
C LEU A 362 6.37 24.88 -25.95
N ALA A 363 7.36 23.99 -25.98
CA ALA A 363 7.95 23.52 -27.23
C ALA A 363 7.01 22.61 -28.03
N VAL A 364 6.08 21.92 -27.36
CA VAL A 364 5.18 20.94 -27.98
C VAL A 364 3.77 21.49 -28.20
N LEU A 365 3.26 22.28 -27.25
CA LEU A 365 1.90 22.80 -27.30
C LEU A 365 1.90 24.21 -27.90
N GLN A 366 1.09 24.42 -28.95
CA GLN A 366 0.83 25.75 -29.49
C GLN A 366 -0.21 26.48 -28.63
N ASP A 367 0.15 27.66 -28.12
CA ASP A 367 -0.67 28.55 -27.29
C ASP A 367 -1.47 27.85 -26.16
N PRO A 368 -0.82 27.08 -25.27
CA PRO A 368 -1.52 26.29 -24.27
C PRO A 368 -2.11 27.17 -23.15
N SER A 369 -3.26 26.75 -22.63
CA SER A 369 -3.76 27.28 -21.35
C SER A 369 -2.91 26.75 -20.19
N VAL A 370 -2.94 27.43 -19.04
CA VAL A 370 -2.27 26.95 -17.81
C VAL A 370 -2.76 25.54 -17.41
N ALA A 371 -4.01 25.20 -17.69
CA ALA A 371 -4.55 23.87 -17.44
C ALA A 371 -3.96 22.80 -18.38
N ALA A 372 -3.74 23.14 -19.65
CA ALA A 372 -3.12 22.24 -20.63
C ALA A 372 -1.64 21.98 -20.29
N VAL A 373 -0.90 23.02 -19.90
CA VAL A 373 0.48 22.88 -19.41
C VAL A 373 0.53 22.01 -18.16
N ALA A 374 -0.34 22.25 -17.19
CA ALA A 374 -0.41 21.47 -15.95
C ALA A 374 -0.71 19.99 -16.20
N ALA A 375 -1.63 19.68 -17.12
CA ALA A 375 -1.93 18.32 -17.52
C ALA A 375 -0.73 17.64 -18.20
N TYR A 376 -0.02 18.34 -19.08
CA TYR A 376 1.14 17.82 -19.81
C TYR A 376 2.30 17.45 -18.86
N ILE A 377 2.59 18.31 -17.88
CA ILE A 377 3.69 18.09 -16.93
C ILE A 377 3.30 17.24 -15.72
N GLY A 378 2.04 16.78 -15.65
CA GLY A 378 1.53 15.92 -14.59
C GLY A 378 1.41 16.59 -13.22
N CYS A 379 1.06 17.88 -13.18
CA CYS A 379 0.87 18.62 -11.92
C CYS A 379 -0.51 19.29 -11.81
N ASP A 380 -0.88 19.71 -10.59
CA ASP A 380 -2.12 20.47 -10.37
C ASP A 380 -1.95 21.92 -10.83
N ARG A 381 -2.99 22.51 -11.45
CA ARG A 381 -3.00 23.91 -11.92
C ARG A 381 -2.60 24.90 -10.82
N SER A 382 -3.06 24.67 -9.59
CA SER A 382 -2.74 25.54 -8.45
C SER A 382 -1.26 25.50 -8.08
N THR A 383 -0.53 24.45 -8.47
CA THR A 383 0.92 24.34 -8.25
C THR A 383 1.68 25.38 -9.07
N ILE A 384 1.34 25.52 -10.36
CA ILE A 384 1.96 26.53 -11.23
C ILE A 384 1.60 27.93 -10.73
N SER A 385 0.31 28.20 -10.49
CA SER A 385 -0.15 29.53 -10.06
C SER A 385 0.40 29.98 -8.71
N LYS A 386 0.70 29.06 -7.78
CA LYS A 386 1.24 29.41 -6.45
C LYS A 386 2.76 29.52 -6.41
N ARG A 387 3.46 28.75 -7.24
CA ARG A 387 4.93 28.65 -7.17
C ARG A 387 5.64 29.49 -8.23
N LEU A 388 4.98 29.74 -9.36
CA LEU A 388 5.48 30.51 -10.51
C LEU A 388 4.37 31.46 -11.01
N PRO A 389 4.01 32.49 -10.21
CA PRO A 389 2.87 33.36 -10.50
C PRO A 389 3.06 34.20 -11.76
N GLU A 390 4.29 34.63 -12.04
CA GLU A 390 4.63 35.43 -13.22
C GLU A 390 4.46 34.60 -14.50
N GLU A 391 5.02 33.39 -14.52
CA GLU A 391 4.92 32.46 -15.65
C GLU A 391 3.46 32.04 -15.89
N ALA A 392 2.68 31.82 -14.83
CA ALA A 392 1.24 31.57 -14.94
C ALA A 392 0.47 32.77 -15.56
N ALA A 393 0.85 34.00 -15.21
CA ALA A 393 0.29 35.21 -15.78
C ALA A 393 0.65 35.34 -17.27
N MET A 394 1.91 35.06 -17.65
CA MET A 394 2.35 35.07 -19.04
C MET A 394 1.60 34.04 -19.90
N LEU A 395 1.47 32.80 -19.41
CA LEU A 395 0.70 31.75 -20.09
C LEU A 395 -0.75 32.17 -20.29
N THR A 396 -1.35 32.80 -19.28
CA THR A 396 -2.72 33.29 -19.35
C THR A 396 -2.86 34.42 -20.37
N ALA A 397 -1.90 35.35 -20.43
CA ALA A 397 -1.88 36.45 -21.39
C ALA A 397 -1.72 35.93 -22.83
N ARG A 398 -0.76 35.03 -23.08
CA ARG A 398 -0.55 34.40 -24.39
C ARG A 398 -1.79 33.68 -24.89
N TRP A 399 -2.39 32.83 -24.05
CA TRP A 399 -3.61 32.11 -24.39
C TRP A 399 -4.79 33.05 -24.71
N ARG A 400 -4.95 34.15 -23.95
CA ARG A 400 -5.99 35.14 -24.21
C ARG A 400 -5.78 35.86 -25.55
N SER A 401 -4.55 36.30 -25.84
CA SER A 401 -4.21 36.95 -27.10
C SER A 401 -4.40 36.02 -28.29
N ALA A 402 -3.89 34.79 -28.22
CA ALA A 402 -4.07 33.78 -29.26
C ALA A 402 -5.55 33.43 -29.47
N ARG A 403 -6.35 33.35 -28.39
CA ARG A 403 -7.80 33.12 -28.49
C ARG A 403 -8.52 34.31 -29.13
N SER A 404 -8.13 35.54 -28.81
CA SER A 404 -8.69 36.75 -29.43
C SER A 404 -8.40 36.80 -30.93
N ILE A 405 -7.15 36.57 -31.34
CA ILE A 405 -6.73 36.51 -32.74
C ILE A 405 -7.48 35.39 -33.48
N ASN A 406 -7.54 34.18 -32.90
CA ASN A 406 -8.28 33.07 -33.49
C ASN A 406 -9.79 33.33 -33.57
N THR A 407 -10.36 34.11 -32.66
CA THR A 407 -11.78 34.49 -32.72
C THR A 407 -12.02 35.48 -33.86
N ALA A 408 -11.16 36.50 -34.01
CA ALA A 408 -11.23 37.46 -35.10
C ALA A 408 -11.04 36.77 -36.48
N ALA A 409 -10.05 35.88 -36.60
CA ALA A 409 -9.83 35.09 -37.81
C ALA A 409 -11.03 34.20 -38.17
N ARG A 410 -11.65 33.55 -37.18
CA ARG A 410 -12.86 32.73 -37.38
C ARG A 410 -14.09 33.52 -37.78
N ILE A 411 -14.17 34.80 -37.40
CA ILE A 411 -15.24 35.72 -37.82
C ILE A 411 -15.02 36.13 -39.28
N LEU A 412 -13.79 36.51 -39.64
CA LEU A 412 -13.44 36.85 -41.03
C LEU A 412 -13.63 35.65 -41.98
N GLU A 413 -13.22 34.46 -41.57
CA GLU A 413 -13.42 33.21 -42.32
C GLU A 413 -14.92 32.91 -42.50
N ALA A 414 -15.73 33.12 -41.44
CA ALA A 414 -17.17 32.93 -41.51
C ALA A 414 -17.85 33.96 -42.43
N GLN A 415 -17.37 35.20 -42.43
CA GLN A 415 -17.82 36.25 -43.36
C GLN A 415 -17.51 35.85 -44.80
N ALA A 416 -16.25 35.56 -45.11
CA ALA A 416 -15.82 35.17 -46.46
C ALA A 416 -16.56 33.91 -46.96
N SER A 417 -16.82 32.94 -46.07
CA SER A 417 -17.57 31.72 -46.42
C SER A 417 -19.01 32.04 -46.80
N ILE A 418 -19.70 32.91 -46.04
CA ILE A 418 -21.08 33.27 -46.32
C ILE A 418 -21.18 34.16 -47.57
N GLU A 419 -20.27 35.12 -47.74
CA GLU A 419 -20.19 35.97 -48.94
C GLU A 419 -19.99 35.14 -50.22
N SER A 420 -19.08 34.17 -50.19
CA SER A 420 -18.85 33.26 -51.34
C SER A 420 -20.09 32.44 -51.68
N VAL A 421 -20.80 31.92 -50.67
CA VAL A 421 -22.02 31.12 -50.88
C VAL A 421 -23.16 32.01 -51.39
N ALA A 422 -23.31 33.21 -50.83
CA ALA A 422 -24.29 34.19 -51.30
C ALA A 422 -24.05 34.58 -52.76
N GLN A 423 -22.80 34.80 -53.16
CA GLN A 423 -22.45 35.10 -54.55
C GLN A 423 -22.77 33.93 -55.50
N ASN A 424 -22.49 32.69 -55.08
CA ASN A 424 -22.83 31.50 -55.88
C ASN A 424 -24.35 31.36 -56.06
N LEU A 425 -25.14 31.61 -55.01
CA LEU A 425 -26.60 31.59 -55.07
C LEU A 425 -27.14 32.70 -55.98
N LYS A 426 -26.60 33.93 -55.89
CA LYS A 426 -26.94 35.07 -56.76
C LYS A 426 -26.65 34.75 -58.23
N ASN A 427 -25.47 34.19 -58.54
CA ASN A 427 -25.08 33.77 -59.89
C ASN A 427 -26.00 32.65 -60.44
N ALA A 428 -26.53 31.79 -59.56
CA ALA A 428 -27.48 30.74 -59.91
C ALA A 428 -28.95 31.20 -59.95
N GLY A 429 -29.23 32.50 -59.76
CA GLY A 429 -30.58 33.05 -59.74
C GLY A 429 -31.43 32.63 -58.54
N LYS A 430 -30.81 32.19 -57.43
CA LYS A 430 -31.48 31.73 -56.22
C LYS A 430 -31.38 32.77 -55.10
N SER A 431 -32.39 32.83 -54.23
CA SER A 431 -32.37 33.70 -53.05
C SER A 431 -31.50 33.18 -51.92
N VAL A 432 -30.88 34.07 -51.16
CA VAL A 432 -30.05 33.80 -49.99
C VAL A 432 -30.96 33.54 -48.77
N THR A 433 -31.49 32.33 -48.72
CA THR A 433 -32.29 31.84 -47.58
C THR A 433 -31.48 30.83 -46.77
N LEU A 434 -31.83 30.63 -45.48
CA LEU A 434 -31.19 29.64 -44.61
C LEU A 434 -31.13 28.25 -45.26
N ARG A 435 -32.21 27.86 -45.94
CA ARG A 435 -32.31 26.58 -46.65
C ARG A 435 -31.32 26.50 -47.81
N ASN A 436 -31.21 27.56 -48.61
CA ASN A 436 -30.35 27.57 -49.78
C ASN A 436 -28.86 27.63 -49.41
N VAL A 437 -28.49 28.39 -48.38
CA VAL A 437 -27.11 28.41 -47.85
C VAL A 437 -26.70 27.03 -47.34
N TRP A 438 -27.59 26.34 -46.63
CA TRP A 438 -27.33 24.99 -46.15
C TRP A 438 -27.20 23.97 -47.29
N LEU A 439 -28.09 24.03 -48.30
CA LEU A 439 -28.03 23.11 -49.44
C LEU A 439 -26.78 23.32 -50.31
N GLU A 440 -26.31 24.56 -50.45
CA GLU A 440 -25.18 24.90 -51.32
C GLU A 440 -23.81 24.62 -50.67
N SER A 441 -23.71 24.75 -49.34
CA SER A 441 -22.41 24.74 -48.63
C SER A 441 -22.34 23.79 -47.44
N GLY A 442 -23.46 23.24 -46.99
CA GLY A 442 -23.56 22.49 -45.74
C GLY A 442 -23.47 23.38 -44.48
N ILE A 443 -23.32 24.70 -44.62
CA ILE A 443 -23.23 25.63 -43.49
C ILE A 443 -24.60 25.76 -42.82
N CYS A 444 -24.67 25.38 -41.54
CA CYS A 444 -25.85 25.57 -40.71
C CYS A 444 -25.76 26.93 -39.99
N VAL A 445 -26.61 27.87 -40.40
CA VAL A 445 -26.74 29.18 -39.74
C VAL A 445 -27.80 29.09 -38.65
N SER A 446 -27.36 29.18 -37.39
CA SER A 446 -28.24 29.16 -36.22
C SER A 446 -28.08 30.42 -35.37
N ARG A 447 -29.06 30.69 -34.50
CA ARG A 447 -28.99 31.78 -33.53
C ARG A 447 -27.77 31.61 -32.60
N GLY A 448 -26.97 32.66 -32.43
CA GLY A 448 -25.71 32.68 -31.71
C GLY A 448 -24.52 32.07 -32.46
N SER A 449 -24.69 31.63 -33.71
CA SER A 449 -23.57 31.08 -34.50
C SER A 449 -22.70 32.18 -35.10
N ARG A 450 -21.42 31.85 -35.35
CA ARG A 450 -20.48 32.76 -36.04
C ARG A 450 -20.91 33.17 -37.45
N PHE A 451 -21.89 32.47 -38.03
CA PHE A 451 -22.40 32.71 -39.38
C PHE A 451 -23.70 33.53 -39.39
N GLU A 452 -24.32 33.80 -38.23
CA GLU A 452 -25.61 34.50 -38.15
C GLU A 452 -25.52 35.95 -38.64
N GLU A 453 -24.54 36.71 -38.14
CA GLU A 453 -24.39 38.12 -38.49
C GLU A 453 -23.96 38.33 -39.95
N PRO A 454 -22.99 37.58 -40.51
CA PRO A 454 -22.69 37.66 -41.94
C PRO A 454 -23.87 37.28 -42.84
N PHE A 455 -24.63 36.25 -42.45
CA PHE A 455 -25.81 35.82 -43.21
C PHE A 455 -26.90 36.90 -43.26
N ARG A 456 -27.17 37.57 -42.13
CA ARG A 456 -28.13 38.68 -42.09
C ARG A 456 -27.73 39.81 -43.04
N ARG A 457 -26.44 40.20 -43.04
CA ARG A 457 -25.94 41.26 -43.93
C ARG A 457 -26.18 40.94 -45.41
N GLU A 458 -25.90 39.71 -45.83
CA GLU A 458 -26.16 39.29 -47.22
C GLU A 458 -27.64 39.17 -47.55
N GLN A 459 -28.48 38.82 -46.58
CA GLN A 459 -29.93 38.74 -46.76
C GLN A 459 -30.56 40.14 -46.88
N ASP A 460 -30.10 41.09 -46.07
CA ASP A 460 -30.55 42.49 -46.11
C ASP A 460 -30.11 43.14 -47.43
N ALA A 461 -28.86 42.93 -47.86
CA ALA A 461 -28.33 43.43 -49.14
C ALA A 461 -28.97 42.79 -50.40
N GLN A 462 -29.81 41.76 -50.24
CA GLN A 462 -30.59 41.18 -51.33
C GLN A 462 -32.02 41.74 -51.40
N ASN A 463 -32.48 42.39 -50.32
CA ASN A 463 -33.81 42.99 -50.21
C ASN A 463 -33.80 44.51 -50.46
N ASP A 464 -32.63 45.13 -50.40
CA ASP A 464 -32.34 46.48 -50.94
C ASP A 464 -32.00 46.42 -52.44
#